data_AF-A0A7W9W6W1-F1
#
_entry.id   AF-A0A7W9W6W1-F1
#
_cell.length_a   1.000
_cell.length_b   1.000
_cell.length_c   1.000
_cell.angle_alpha   90.00
_cell.angle_beta   90.00
_cell.angle_gamma   90.00
#
_symmetry.space_group_name_H-M   'P 1'
#
loop_
_entity.id
_entity.type
_entity.pdbx_description
1 polymer ?
#
loop_
_entity_poly.entity_id
_entity_poly.type
_entity_poly.pdbx_seq_one_letter_code
_entity_poly.pdbx_strand_id
1 'polypeptide(L)' 'MDEQFICPFPWKWSSIYEKLHREWSERADEEIPEPPHLLPAITNDAHRQERWQETVEWATTHGFEIPPIAEDEKYFKM' A
#
# COMPACT_ATOMS: atom_id res chain seq x y z
N MET A 1 -2.29 -15.98 19.94
CA MET A 1 -2.07 -15.80 18.50
C MET A 1 -1.60 -14.38 18.36
N ASP A 2 -0.35 -14.17 17.98
CA ASP A 2 0.12 -12.84 17.60
C ASP A 2 -0.48 -12.55 16.22
N GLU A 3 -1.46 -11.66 16.16
CA GLU A 3 -2.09 -11.23 14.91
C GLU A 3 -1.05 -10.48 14.08
N GLN A 4 -0.52 -11.12 13.03
CA GLN A 4 0.46 -10.51 12.15
C GLN A 4 -0.25 -9.62 11.13
N PHE A 5 0.00 -8.32 11.18
CA PHE A 5 -0.49 -7.39 10.17
C PHE A 5 0.07 -7.75 8.80
N ILE A 6 -0.82 -7.91 7.81
CA ILE A 6 -0.46 -8.26 6.43
C ILE A 6 -0.55 -7.05 5.52
N CYS A 7 -1.71 -6.40 5.48
CA CYS A 7 -1.98 -5.24 4.63
C CYS A 7 -3.20 -4.48 5.18
N PRO A 8 -3.47 -3.24 4.75
CA PRO A 8 -4.74 -2.60 5.01
C PRO A 8 -5.88 -3.38 4.34
N PHE A 9 -7.12 -3.18 4.80
CA PHE A 9 -8.30 -3.59 4.05
C PHE A 9 -8.33 -2.93 2.67
N PRO A 10 -8.97 -3.56 1.65
CA PRO A 10 -8.95 -3.07 0.28
C PRO A 10 -9.39 -1.60 0.12
N TRP A 11 -10.41 -1.18 0.86
CA TRP A 11 -10.90 0.20 0.82
C TRP A 11 -9.86 1.21 1.35
N LYS A 12 -9.14 0.85 2.41
CA LYS A 12 -8.08 1.69 2.97
C LYS A 12 -6.87 1.73 2.06
N TRP A 13 -6.47 0.58 1.52
CA TRP A 13 -5.37 0.50 0.58
C TRP A 13 -5.67 1.30 -0.70
N SER A 14 -6.92 1.24 -1.20
CA SER A 14 -7.35 2.06 -2.34
C SER A 14 -7.17 3.55 -2.07
N SER A 15 -7.59 4.03 -0.89
CA SER A 15 -7.41 5.43 -0.50
C SER A 15 -5.93 5.83 -0.40
N ILE A 16 -5.07 4.93 0.09
CA ILE A 16 -3.61 5.15 0.14
C ILE A 16 -3.05 5.25 -1.28
N TYR A 17 -3.42 4.33 -2.17
CA TYR A 17 -2.98 4.34 -3.56
C TYR A 17 -3.39 5.64 -4.28
N GLU A 18 -4.64 6.06 -4.15
CA GLU A 18 -5.13 7.31 -4.76
C GLU A 18 -4.34 8.53 -4.28
N LYS A 19 -4.00 8.58 -2.99
CA LYS A 19 -3.15 9.63 -2.43
C LYS A 19 -1.75 9.59 -3.06
N LEU A 20 -1.07 8.44 -3.02
CA LEU A 20 0.29 8.28 -3.55
C LEU A 20 0.34 8.58 -5.05
N HIS A 21 -0.64 8.12 -5.81
CA HIS A 21 -0.75 8.36 -7.24
C HIS A 21 -0.96 9.85 -7.55
N ARG A 22 -1.80 10.55 -6.77
CA ARG A 22 -1.96 12.00 -6.92
C ARG A 22 -0.65 12.73 -6.63
N GLU A 23 0.00 12.42 -5.52
CA GLU A 23 1.28 13.06 -5.15
C GLU A 23 2.37 12.78 -6.19
N TRP A 24 2.43 11.56 -6.71
CA TRP A 24 3.33 11.19 -7.81
C TRP A 24 3.04 12.02 -9.06
N SER A 25 1.78 12.08 -9.48
CA SER A 25 1.37 12.85 -10.67
C SER A 25 1.63 14.35 -10.53
N GLU A 26 1.56 14.90 -9.31
CA GLU A 26 1.83 16.31 -9.03
C GLU A 26 3.34 16.63 -8.98
N ARG A 27 4.19 15.65 -8.69
CA ARG A 27 5.64 15.84 -8.55
C ARG A 27 6.34 16.12 -9.90
N ALA A 28 5.70 15.80 -11.02
CA ALA A 28 6.20 16.00 -12.39
C ALA A 28 7.65 15.51 -12.62
N ASP A 29 8.03 14.46 -11.89
CA ASP A 29 9.36 13.84 -11.96
C ASP A 29 9.26 12.57 -12.81
N GLU A 30 9.66 12.67 -14.08
CA GLU A 30 9.59 11.56 -15.04
C GLU A 30 10.49 10.38 -14.66
N GLU A 31 11.42 10.55 -13.71
CA GLU A 31 12.32 9.48 -13.27
C GLU A 31 11.72 8.59 -12.15
N ILE A 32 10.64 9.03 -11.50
CA ILE A 32 9.97 8.25 -10.46
C ILE A 32 8.90 7.35 -11.12
N PRO A 33 8.98 6.02 -10.98
CA PRO A 33 7.95 5.13 -11.50
C PRO A 33 6.62 5.31 -10.74
N GLU A 34 5.50 5.00 -11.40
CA GLU A 34 4.16 5.00 -10.78
C GLU A 34 4.12 4.09 -9.53
N PRO A 35 3.34 4.45 -8.48
CA PRO A 35 3.16 3.57 -7.32
C PRO A 35 2.64 2.17 -7.70
N PRO A 36 2.99 1.12 -6.93
CA PRO A 36 2.49 -0.23 -7.15
C PRO A 36 0.97 -0.29 -7.16
N HIS A 37 0.40 -0.89 -8.21
CA HIS A 37 -1.04 -1.06 -8.34
C HIS A 37 -1.56 -2.07 -7.30
N LEU A 38 -2.79 -1.83 -6.83
CA LEU A 38 -3.51 -2.74 -5.95
C LEU A 38 -3.66 -4.13 -6.58
N LEU A 39 -3.50 -5.19 -5.77
CA LEU A 39 -3.80 -6.54 -6.24
C LEU A 39 -5.30 -6.73 -6.51
N PRO A 40 -5.67 -7.53 -7.52
CA PRO A 40 -7.06 -7.95 -7.69
C PRO A 40 -7.56 -8.75 -6.47
N ALA A 41 -8.87 -8.74 -6.24
CA ALA A 41 -9.51 -9.22 -5.01
C ALA A 41 -9.25 -10.71 -4.65
N ILE A 42 -8.72 -11.52 -5.58
CA ILE A 42 -8.45 -12.96 -5.40
C ILE A 42 -6.93 -13.19 -5.34
N THR A 43 -6.33 -12.92 -4.18
CA THR A 43 -4.92 -13.21 -3.88
C THR A 43 -4.79 -13.79 -2.48
N ASN A 44 -3.82 -14.70 -2.30
CA ASN A 44 -3.52 -15.28 -0.99
C ASN A 44 -2.81 -14.26 -0.08
N ASP A 45 -2.77 -14.56 1.22
CA ASP A 45 -2.18 -13.69 2.24
C ASP A 45 -0.71 -13.33 1.97
N ALA A 46 0.08 -14.27 1.42
CA ALA A 46 1.47 -14.02 1.09
C ALA A 46 1.62 -12.95 -0.01
N HIS A 47 0.86 -13.05 -1.09
CA HIS A 47 0.88 -12.05 -2.16
C HIS A 47 0.37 -10.69 -1.67
N ARG A 48 -0.64 -10.65 -0.78
CA ARG A 48 -1.12 -9.41 -0.16
C ARG A 48 -0.03 -8.74 0.66
N GLN A 49 0.70 -9.53 1.46
CA GLN A 49 1.82 -9.05 2.25
C GLN A 49 2.93 -8.50 1.37
N GLU A 50 3.34 -9.25 0.34
CA GLU A 50 4.39 -8.85 -0.61
C GLU A 50 4.02 -7.54 -1.32
N ARG A 51 2.83 -7.44 -1.91
CA ARG A 51 2.42 -6.20 -2.60
C ARG A 51 2.29 -5.01 -1.64
N TRP A 52 1.84 -5.24 -0.40
CA TRP A 52 1.81 -4.17 0.58
C TRP A 52 3.22 -3.71 0.93
N GLN A 53 4.16 -4.64 1.10
CA GLN A 53 5.57 -4.32 1.29
C GLN A 53 6.16 -3.53 0.13
N GLU A 54 5.88 -3.92 -1.13
CA GLU A 54 6.27 -3.17 -2.33
C GLU A 54 5.73 -1.73 -2.30
N THR A 55 4.49 -1.53 -1.85
CA THR A 55 3.88 -0.19 -1.70
C THR A 55 4.63 0.65 -0.66
N VAL A 56 4.96 0.05 0.49
CA VAL A 56 5.70 0.70 1.58
C VAL A 56 7.13 1.04 1.15
N GLU A 57 7.80 0.12 0.47
CA GLU A 57 9.16 0.30 -0.03
C GLU A 57 9.21 1.38 -1.11
N TRP A 58 8.28 1.37 -2.06
CA TRP A 58 8.17 2.42 -3.08
C TRP A 58 7.98 3.80 -2.43
N ALA A 59 7.03 3.92 -1.49
CA ALA A 59 6.77 5.19 -0.82
C ALA A 59 8.01 5.67 -0.05
N THR A 60 8.66 4.77 0.68
CA THR A 60 9.89 5.08 1.43
C THR A 60 11.04 5.50 0.51
N THR A 61 11.27 4.76 -0.58
CA THR A 61 12.37 4.97 -1.51
C THR A 61 12.25 6.30 -2.25
N HIS A 62 11.03 6.66 -2.66
CA HIS A 62 10.77 7.88 -3.40
C HIS A 62 10.32 9.05 -2.50
N GLY A 63 10.31 8.87 -1.18
CA GLY A 63 10.00 9.91 -0.20
C GLY A 63 8.55 10.38 -0.22
N PHE A 64 7.60 9.46 -0.39
CA PHE A 64 6.16 9.67 -0.20
C PHE A 64 5.71 9.14 1.16
N GLU A 65 4.64 9.72 1.70
CA GLU A 65 4.17 9.39 3.05
C GLU A 65 2.90 8.56 3.03
N ILE A 66 2.98 7.35 3.59
CA ILE A 66 1.81 6.50 3.86
C ILE A 66 1.12 6.99 5.14
N PRO A 67 -0.18 7.31 5.11
CA PRO A 67 -0.91 7.73 6.30
C PRO A 67 -0.99 6.57 7.31
N PRO A 68 -1.13 6.88 8.61
CA PRO A 68 -1.35 5.85 9.62
C PRO A 68 -2.60 5.02 9.32
N ILE A 69 -2.51 3.72 9.63
CA ILE A 69 -3.58 2.74 9.43
C ILE A 69 -4.11 2.39 10.82
N ALA A 70 -5.38 2.68 11.07
CA ALA A 70 -6.04 2.34 12.32
C ALA A 70 -6.32 0.82 12.41
N GLU A 71 -6.47 0.30 13.62
CA GLU A 71 -6.60 -1.16 13.87
C GLU A 71 -7.76 -1.80 13.10
N ASP A 72 -8.89 -1.10 12.99
CA ASP A 72 -10.08 -1.53 12.25
C ASP A 72 -9.92 -1.44 10.72
N GLU A 73 -8.81 -0.86 10.24
CA GLU A 73 -8.45 -0.77 8.84
C GLU A 73 -7.39 -1.82 8.45
N LYS A 74 -6.90 -2.62 9.40
CA LYS A 74 -5.85 -3.62 9.21
C LYS A 74 -6.43 -5.00 8.92
N TYR A 75 -5.84 -5.68 7.94
CA TYR A 75 -6.06 -7.10 7.71
C TYR A 75 -4.89 -7.88 8.33
N PHE A 76 -5.23 -8.82 9.21
CA PHE A 76 -4.28 -9.69 9.91
C PHE A 76 -4.35 -11.11 9.36
N LYS A 77 -3.23 -11.82 9.42
CA LYS A 77 -3.17 -13.25 9.11
C LYS A 77 -4.03 -14.02 10.12
N MET A 78 -5.00 -14.80 9.64
CA MET A 78 -5.79 -15.73 10.47
C MET A 78 -5.01 -17.00 10.81
#